data_AF-A0A438H901-F1
#
_entry.id   AF-A0A438H901-F1
#
_cell.length_a   1.000
_cell.length_b   1.000
_cell.length_c   1.000
_cell.angle_alpha   90.00
_cell.angle_beta   90.00
_cell.angle_gamma   90.00
#
_symmetry.space_group_name_H-M   'P 1'
#
loop_
_entity.id
_entity.type
_entity.pdbx_description
1 polymer ?
#
loop_
_entity_poly.entity_id
_entity_poly.type
_entity_poly.pdbx_seq_one_letter_code
_entity_poly.pdbx_strand_id
1 'polypeptide(L)'
;MVNEPNFGGIWEEADAIVSAIQETFEDWKMDFPAKEIFTALRAVKKRLIDPMKNIRNWGKGDPCTSKWKGIVCKDKNTTDGYLHVNALLLLKMNLSGTLAPELGQLSHLEIM
;
A
#
# COMPACT_ATOMS: atom_id res chain seq x y z
N MET A 1 -8.13 23.04 0.85
CA MET A 1 -8.52 21.70 1.30
C MET A 1 -7.35 20.79 0.94
N VAL A 2 -6.61 20.42 1.98
CA VAL A 2 -5.30 19.74 2.07
C VAL A 2 -4.29 20.01 0.94
N ASN A 3 -3.37 20.94 1.22
CA ASN A 3 -2.16 21.17 0.43
C ASN A 3 -1.14 20.05 0.71
N GLU A 4 -0.51 19.53 -0.34
CA GLU A 4 0.71 18.70 -0.22
C GLU A 4 1.89 19.58 0.22
N PRO A 5 2.78 19.13 1.14
CA PRO A 5 4.00 19.87 1.44
C PRO A 5 5.01 19.69 0.29
N ASN A 6 5.37 20.81 -0.32
CA ASN A 6 6.39 20.92 -1.36
C ASN A 6 7.78 21.04 -0.69
N PHE A 7 8.55 19.96 -0.64
CA PHE A 7 9.91 19.97 -0.09
C PHE A 7 10.95 20.26 -1.18
N GLY A 8 10.90 21.49 -1.71
CA GLY A 8 11.93 22.04 -2.58
C GLY A 8 13.06 22.67 -1.76
N GLY A 9 14.26 22.09 -1.84
CA GLY A 9 15.51 22.85 -1.86
C GLY A 9 16.14 23.30 -0.53
N ILE A 10 16.43 22.39 0.40
CA ILE A 10 17.32 22.70 1.55
C ILE A 10 18.21 21.47 1.83
N TRP A 11 19.31 21.29 1.08
CA TRP A 11 20.21 20.13 1.28
C TRP A 11 21.71 20.46 1.39
N GLU A 12 22.11 21.68 1.76
CA GLU A 12 23.56 22.01 1.77
C GLU A 12 24.21 22.23 3.15
N GLU A 13 23.49 22.30 4.29
CA GLU A 13 24.21 22.57 5.58
C GLU A 13 23.57 21.96 6.84
N ALA A 14 23.18 20.67 6.88
CA ALA A 14 22.48 20.18 8.10
C ALA A 14 22.58 18.68 8.46
N ASP A 15 23.79 18.12 8.61
CA ASP A 15 23.95 16.71 9.03
C ASP A 15 23.35 16.36 10.41
N ALA A 16 23.32 17.32 11.35
CA ALA A 16 22.74 17.12 12.68
C ALA A 16 21.20 17.23 12.68
N ILE A 17 20.65 18.14 11.87
CA ILE A 17 19.19 18.38 11.82
C ILE A 17 18.53 17.24 11.04
N VAL A 18 19.15 16.73 9.97
CA VAL A 18 18.64 15.56 9.23
C VAL A 18 18.50 14.37 10.16
N SER A 19 19.49 14.08 11.02
CA SER A 19 19.45 12.96 11.96
C SER A 19 18.33 13.09 13.00
N ALA A 20 18.15 14.28 13.59
CA ALA A 20 17.09 14.55 14.57
C ALA A 20 15.67 14.56 13.94
N ILE A 21 15.56 15.00 12.69
CA ILE A 21 14.31 14.89 11.92
C ILE A 21 14.03 13.43 11.55
N GLN A 22 15.06 12.63 11.29
CA GLN A 22 14.90 11.20 10.97
C GLN A 22 14.36 10.40 12.15
N GLU A 23 14.81 10.70 13.37
CA GLU A 23 14.29 10.08 14.60
C GLU A 23 12.82 10.44 14.87
N THR A 24 12.42 11.68 14.58
CA THR A 24 11.02 12.12 14.70
C THR A 24 10.13 11.63 13.55
N PHE A 25 10.71 11.33 12.38
CA PHE A 25 10.03 10.71 11.25
C PHE A 25 9.74 9.21 11.47
N GLU A 26 10.62 8.50 12.18
CA GLU A 26 10.40 7.09 12.56
C GLU A 26 9.37 6.92 13.69
N ASP A 27 9.10 7.97 14.48
CA ASP A 27 8.05 7.98 15.51
C ASP A 27 6.64 8.14 14.89
N TRP A 28 6.50 8.98 13.85
CA TRP A 28 5.27 9.13 13.05
C TRP A 28 4.97 7.94 12.11
N LYS A 29 5.75 6.87 12.21
CA LYS A 29 5.44 5.57 11.59
C LYS A 29 4.34 4.82 12.35
N MET A 30 3.96 5.31 13.54
CA MET A 30 2.77 4.85 14.28
C MET A 30 1.48 5.47 13.70
N ASP A 31 0.54 4.59 13.38
CA ASP A 31 -0.87 4.85 13.01
C ASP A 31 -1.25 5.31 11.60
N PHE A 32 -0.60 4.75 10.58
CA PHE A 32 -1.28 4.52 9.29
C PHE A 32 -1.26 3.04 8.90
N PRO A 33 -2.14 2.18 9.47
CA PRO A 33 -2.25 0.77 9.09
C PRO A 33 -2.52 0.56 7.59
N ALA A 34 -2.99 1.59 6.88
CA ALA A 34 -3.20 1.59 5.43
C ALA A 34 -1.90 1.56 4.60
N LYS A 35 -0.75 1.98 5.16
CA LYS A 35 0.51 2.11 4.39
C LYS A 35 1.12 0.75 4.03
N GLU A 36 1.02 -0.24 4.93
CA GLU A 36 1.58 -1.57 4.72
C GLU A 36 0.85 -2.31 3.59
N ILE A 37 -0.49 -2.34 3.63
CA ILE A 37 -1.33 -2.93 2.58
C ILE A 37 -1.06 -2.28 1.22
N PHE A 38 -1.01 -0.95 1.18
CA PHE A 38 -0.73 -0.23 -0.05
C PHE A 38 0.65 -0.57 -0.63
N THR A 39 1.67 -0.65 0.23
CA THR A 39 3.05 -0.95 -0.17
C THR A 39 3.17 -2.38 -0.69
N ALA A 40 2.59 -3.36 0.02
CA ALA A 40 2.58 -4.76 -0.37
C ALA A 40 1.89 -4.97 -1.73
N LEU A 41 0.67 -4.43 -1.90
CA LEU A 41 -0.06 -4.57 -3.17
C LEU A 41 0.64 -3.85 -4.32
N ARG A 42 1.32 -2.73 -4.06
CA ARG A 42 2.12 -2.03 -5.07
C ARG A 42 3.36 -2.84 -5.45
N ALA A 43 3.99 -3.54 -4.52
CA ALA A 43 5.10 -4.46 -4.81
C ALA A 43 4.63 -5.61 -5.70
N VAL A 44 3.46 -6.19 -5.43
CA VAL A 44 2.83 -7.21 -6.28
C VAL A 44 2.57 -6.69 -7.68
N LYS A 45 1.95 -5.51 -7.82
CA LYS A 45 1.70 -4.90 -9.13
C LYS A 45 2.98 -4.74 -9.97
N LYS A 46 4.11 -4.42 -9.35
CA LYS A 46 5.40 -4.26 -10.04
C LYS A 46 5.98 -5.60 -10.54
N ARG A 47 5.72 -6.70 -9.84
CA ARG A 47 6.25 -8.03 -10.16
C ARG A 47 5.31 -8.85 -11.06
N LEU A 48 4.04 -8.50 -11.10
CA LEU A 48 3.06 -9.08 -11.99
C LEU A 48 3.11 -8.43 -13.38
N ILE A 49 3.07 -9.27 -14.40
CA ILE A 49 2.94 -8.87 -15.79
C ILE A 49 1.45 -8.97 -16.14
N ASP A 50 0.84 -7.82 -16.45
CA ASP A 50 -0.58 -7.67 -16.72
C ASP A 50 -0.82 -7.17 -18.16
N PRO A 51 -0.73 -8.05 -19.17
CA PRO A 51 -0.88 -7.65 -20.58
C PRO A 51 -2.29 -7.14 -20.89
N MET A 52 -3.30 -7.63 -20.16
CA MET A 52 -4.71 -7.26 -20.35
C MET A 52 -5.12 -6.02 -19.55
N LYS A 53 -4.22 -5.44 -18.75
CA LYS A 53 -4.46 -4.26 -17.91
C LYS A 53 -5.60 -4.47 -16.89
N ASN A 54 -5.80 -5.71 -16.44
CA ASN A 54 -6.82 -6.10 -15.47
C ASN A 54 -6.60 -5.44 -14.10
N ILE A 55 -5.36 -5.28 -13.65
CA ILE A 55 -4.98 -4.66 -12.36
C ILE A 55 -4.46 -3.23 -12.52
N ARG A 56 -4.80 -2.56 -13.63
CA ARG A 56 -4.37 -1.17 -13.90
C ARG A 56 -4.77 -0.19 -12.80
N ASN A 57 -5.92 -0.39 -12.17
CA ASN A 57 -6.45 0.48 -11.12
C ASN A 57 -5.74 0.34 -9.77
N TRP A 58 -4.86 -0.65 -9.61
CA TRP A 58 -4.06 -0.80 -8.39
C TRP A 58 -3.12 0.40 -8.22
N GLY A 59 -3.17 1.08 -7.08
CA GLY A 59 -2.39 2.27 -6.77
C GLY A 59 -3.10 3.61 -6.98
N LYS A 60 -4.40 3.61 -7.31
CA LYS A 60 -5.24 4.82 -7.29
C LYS A 60 -6.11 4.80 -6.04
N GLY A 61 -5.85 5.69 -5.08
CA GLY A 61 -6.58 5.79 -3.81
C GLY A 61 -6.49 4.52 -2.96
N ASP A 62 -7.40 4.34 -2.00
CA ASP A 62 -7.39 3.15 -1.15
C ASP A 62 -7.97 1.93 -1.87
N PRO A 63 -7.43 0.73 -1.64
CA PRO A 63 -7.86 -0.50 -2.32
C PRO A 63 -9.36 -0.80 -2.12
N CYS A 64 -9.90 -0.52 -0.92
CA CYS A 64 -11.29 -0.79 -0.56
C CYS A 64 -12.27 0.28 -1.05
N THR A 65 -11.90 1.57 -0.98
CA THR A 65 -12.77 2.69 -1.40
C THR A 65 -12.75 2.88 -2.92
N SER A 66 -11.59 2.68 -3.54
CA SER A 66 -11.37 2.88 -4.97
C SER A 66 -11.66 1.62 -5.81
N LYS A 67 -12.18 0.56 -5.15
CA LYS A 67 -12.62 -0.71 -5.77
C LYS A 67 -11.57 -1.28 -6.73
N TRP A 68 -10.39 -1.57 -6.19
CA TRP A 68 -9.35 -2.22 -6.99
C TRP A 68 -9.83 -3.56 -7.53
N LYS A 69 -9.44 -3.89 -8.77
CA LYS A 69 -9.90 -5.11 -9.42
C LYS A 69 -9.33 -6.31 -8.68
N GLY A 70 -10.18 -7.27 -8.32
CA GLY A 70 -9.75 -8.49 -7.63
C GLY A 70 -9.39 -8.29 -6.16
N ILE A 71 -9.76 -7.16 -5.55
CA ILE A 71 -9.61 -6.96 -4.10
C ILE A 71 -10.97 -7.12 -3.43
N VAL A 72 -11.00 -7.96 -2.40
CA VAL A 72 -12.15 -8.16 -1.52
C VAL A 72 -11.78 -7.57 -0.17
N CYS A 73 -12.55 -6.57 0.25
CA CYS A 73 -12.42 -5.99 1.58
C CYS A 73 -13.54 -6.47 2.48
N LYS A 74 -13.23 -6.65 3.76
CA LYS A 74 -14.21 -6.96 4.78
C LYS A 74 -14.69 -5.66 5.44
N ASP A 75 -15.96 -5.63 5.81
CA ASP A 75 -16.56 -4.49 6.51
C ASP A 75 -15.84 -4.18 7.84
N LYS A 76 -16.08 -2.98 8.36
CA LYS A 76 -15.50 -2.40 9.59
C LYS A 76 -15.89 -3.12 10.90
N ASN A 77 -16.17 -4.42 10.83
CA ASN A 77 -16.47 -5.24 11.99
C ASN A 77 -15.18 -5.69 12.72
N THR A 78 -14.02 -5.17 12.33
CA THR A 78 -12.76 -5.31 13.05
C THR A 78 -12.68 -4.25 14.15
N THR A 79 -12.10 -4.65 15.28
CA THR A 79 -11.96 -3.88 16.52
C THR A 79 -11.33 -2.49 16.36
N ASP A 80 -10.71 -2.21 15.22
CA ASP A 80 -10.00 -0.98 14.89
C ASP A 80 -10.81 0.02 14.04
N GLY A 81 -12.00 -0.36 13.53
CA GLY A 81 -12.86 0.53 12.76
C GLY A 81 -12.38 0.83 11.33
N TYR A 82 -11.35 0.14 10.84
CA TYR A 82 -10.81 0.29 9.48
C TYR A 82 -11.29 -0.82 8.54
N LEU A 83 -11.20 -0.58 7.23
CA LEU A 83 -11.46 -1.60 6.20
C LEU A 83 -10.18 -2.40 5.95
N HIS A 84 -10.27 -3.72 6.06
CA HIS A 84 -9.14 -4.62 5.80
C HIS A 84 -9.33 -5.37 4.48
N VAL A 85 -8.23 -5.52 3.75
CA VAL A 85 -8.20 -6.40 2.57
C VAL A 85 -8.18 -7.83 3.07
N ASN A 86 -9.25 -8.56 2.78
CA ASN A 86 -9.45 -9.94 3.22
C ASN A 86 -9.04 -10.94 2.15
N ALA A 87 -9.31 -10.64 0.87
CA ALA A 87 -8.89 -11.56 -0.19
C ALA A 87 -8.43 -10.88 -1.47
N LEU A 88 -7.51 -11.53 -2.17
CA LEU A 88 -7.08 -11.20 -3.52
C LEU A 88 -7.54 -12.28 -4.49
N LEU A 89 -8.41 -11.90 -5.42
CA LEU A 89 -8.87 -12.73 -6.54
C LEU A 89 -7.99 -12.43 -7.75
N LEU A 90 -6.90 -13.19 -7.90
CA LEU A 90 -5.94 -13.01 -9.01
C LEU A 90 -6.08 -14.09 -10.08
N LEU A 91 -6.79 -15.18 -9.76
CA LEU A 91 -7.07 -16.24 -10.73
C LEU A 91 -7.86 -15.73 -11.93
N LYS A 92 -7.63 -16.39 -13.07
CA LYS A 92 -8.33 -16.15 -14.34
C LYS A 92 -8.16 -14.73 -14.90
N MET A 93 -7.21 -13.95 -14.40
CA MET A 93 -6.87 -12.61 -14.90
C MET A 93 -5.72 -12.60 -15.93
N ASN A 94 -5.23 -13.78 -16.32
CA ASN A 94 -4.10 -13.95 -17.25
C ASN A 94 -2.84 -13.15 -16.84
N LEU A 95 -2.61 -13.10 -15.52
CA LEU A 95 -1.44 -12.47 -14.91
C LEU A 95 -0.30 -13.48 -14.94
N SER A 96 0.91 -13.02 -15.26
CA SER A 96 2.13 -13.82 -15.16
C SER A 96 3.15 -13.11 -14.27
N GLY A 97 4.28 -13.77 -13.97
CA GLY A 97 5.33 -13.22 -13.10
C GLY A 97 5.33 -13.85 -11.70
N THR A 98 5.74 -13.07 -10.71
CA THR A 98 5.93 -13.57 -9.33
C THR A 98 5.14 -12.75 -8.33
N LEU A 99 4.60 -13.41 -7.31
CA LEU A 99 3.99 -12.73 -6.17
C LEU A 99 5.08 -12.17 -5.26
N ALA A 100 4.84 -10.98 -4.74
CA ALA A 100 5.78 -10.27 -3.88
C ALA A 100 5.74 -10.87 -2.46
N PRO A 101 6.87 -11.20 -1.82
CA PRO A 101 6.90 -11.74 -0.45
C PRO A 101 6.28 -10.79 0.58
N GLU A 102 6.20 -9.50 0.28
CA GLU A 102 5.56 -8.45 1.07
C GLU A 102 4.07 -8.76 1.35
N LEU A 103 3.43 -9.61 0.55
CA LEU A 103 2.08 -10.11 0.85
C LEU A 103 1.99 -10.86 2.19
N GLY A 104 3.09 -11.47 2.64
CA GLY A 104 3.16 -12.17 3.93
C GLY A 104 3.01 -11.25 5.14
N GLN A 105 3.11 -9.93 4.97
CA GLN A 105 2.86 -8.94 6.03
C GLN A 105 1.36 -8.76 6.31
N LEU A 106 0.49 -9.25 5.42
CA LEU A 106 -0.96 -9.09 5.52
C LEU A 106 -1.56 -10.30 6.26
N SER A 107 -1.68 -10.18 7.57
CA SER A 107 -2.14 -11.24 8.48
C SER A 107 -3.55 -11.77 8.20
N HIS A 108 -4.41 -10.96 7.59
CA HIS A 108 -5.80 -11.30 7.28
C HIS A 108 -6.05 -11.61 5.80
N LEU A 109 -4.97 -11.74 5.02
CA LEU A 109 -5.09 -11.91 3.58
C LEU A 109 -5.21 -13.38 3.17
N GLU A 110 -6.28 -13.68 2.45
CA GLU A 110 -6.47 -14.93 1.71
C GLU A 110 -6.21 -14.70 0.22
N ILE A 111 -5.32 -15.48 -0.37
CA ILE A 111 -5.02 -15.41 -1.81
C ILE A 111 -5.75 -16.56 -2.48
N MET A 112 -6.66 -16.23 -3.40
CA MET A 112 -7.43 -17.21 -4.17
C MET A 112 -7.04 -17.16 -5.64
#